data_AF-A0A7D9DNW5-F1
#
_entry.id   AF-A0A7D9DNW5-F1
#
_cell.length_a   1.000
_cell.length_b   1.000
_cell.length_c   1.000
_cell.angle_alpha   90.00
_cell.angle_beta   90.00
_cell.angle_gamma   90.00
#
_symmetry.space_group_name_H-M   'P 1'
#
loop_
_entity.id
_entity.type
_entity.pdbx_description
1 polymer ?
#
loop_
_entity_poly.entity_id
_entity_poly.type
_entity_poly.pdbx_seq_one_letter_code
_entity_poly.pdbx_strand_id
1 'polypeptide(L)'
;MCNQHHDESTSASSTTVSETIPATETPASSNDPSDPHSCDLGLWPDNISNSMREYWATKGSSDCSNSDADFSATSTLLEGDKYKRQCQKSMFTYTHQLTKEQHLRTWLCYSPSQHALYCFACKLMTDVFVFGKQGCTDWKHASQQISRHERSSNHRQAMVQLLQRSDANSRVDAELVKQTKTEREYWCSVLEQAVETICLLGERGLAFRGSDEVVGSAKNGNYLGVWELVAKFNPFLVQHIKLHANKGTGSHIVSV
;
A
#
# COMPACT_ATOMS: atom_id res chain seq x y z
N MET A 1 61.91 24.47 -32.00
CA MET A 1 62.15 23.43 -33.02
C MET A 1 61.85 22.09 -32.36
N CYS A 2 60.60 21.63 -32.47
CA CYS A 2 60.08 20.67 -33.45
C CYS A 2 60.37 19.20 -33.07
N ASN A 3 59.31 18.54 -32.56
CA ASN A 3 58.83 17.16 -32.76
C ASN A 3 59.81 16.04 -33.16
N GLN A 4 59.64 14.87 -32.51
CA GLN A 4 58.87 13.78 -33.11
C GLN A 4 58.39 12.71 -32.09
N HIS A 5 57.20 12.20 -32.39
CA HIS A 5 56.44 11.14 -31.73
C HIS A 5 57.08 9.76 -31.84
N HIS A 6 56.80 8.89 -30.86
CA HIS A 6 56.25 7.57 -31.16
C HIS A 6 55.36 7.08 -30.02
N ASP A 7 54.19 6.60 -30.42
CA ASP A 7 53.13 6.00 -29.62
C ASP A 7 53.52 4.63 -29.07
N GLU A 8 53.11 4.33 -27.85
CA GLU A 8 52.86 2.94 -27.45
C GLU A 8 51.61 2.86 -26.57
N SER A 9 50.59 2.23 -27.13
CA SER A 9 49.26 2.04 -26.58
C SER A 9 49.30 1.03 -25.45
N THR A 10 48.96 1.45 -24.23
CA THR A 10 48.68 0.51 -23.12
C THR A 10 47.20 0.59 -22.78
N SER A 11 46.51 -0.50 -23.11
CA SER A 11 45.12 -0.80 -22.78
C SER A 11 44.97 -0.94 -21.26
N ALA A 12 44.19 -0.06 -20.64
CA ALA A 12 43.70 -0.23 -19.27
C ALA A 12 42.17 -0.28 -19.28
N SER A 13 41.65 -1.49 -19.10
CA SER A 13 40.23 -1.83 -19.05
C SER A 13 39.51 -1.09 -17.93
N SER A 14 38.44 -0.37 -18.29
CA SER A 14 37.51 0.24 -17.36
C SER A 14 36.57 -0.83 -16.78
N THR A 15 36.81 -1.23 -15.54
CA THR A 15 35.90 -2.08 -14.77
C THR A 15 34.73 -1.22 -14.28
N THR A 16 33.64 -1.21 -15.02
CA THR A 16 32.33 -0.74 -14.54
C THR A 16 31.79 -1.73 -13.52
N VAL A 17 31.77 -1.33 -12.24
CA VAL A 17 31.07 -2.04 -11.17
C VAL A 17 29.57 -1.76 -11.34
N SER A 18 28.84 -2.74 -11.85
CA SER A 18 27.37 -2.72 -11.86
C SER A 18 26.86 -3.05 -10.47
N GLU A 19 26.47 -2.02 -9.71
CA GLU A 19 25.65 -2.18 -8.51
C GLU A 19 24.31 -2.82 -8.91
N THR A 20 24.18 -4.10 -8.58
CA THR A 20 22.92 -4.83 -8.69
C THR A 20 22.08 -4.46 -7.47
N ILE A 21 21.11 -3.58 -7.68
CA ILE A 21 20.03 -3.30 -6.72
C ILE A 21 19.32 -4.64 -6.45
N PRO A 22 19.08 -5.05 -5.20
CA PRO A 22 18.32 -6.26 -4.92
C PRO A 22 16.91 -6.05 -5.46
N ALA A 23 16.52 -6.86 -6.44
CA ALA A 23 15.14 -6.96 -6.86
C ALA A 23 14.32 -7.35 -5.63
N THR A 24 13.43 -6.45 -5.21
CA THR A 24 12.34 -6.76 -4.29
C THR A 24 11.60 -7.95 -4.86
N GLU A 25 11.75 -9.11 -4.22
CA GLU A 25 11.00 -10.31 -4.56
C GLU A 25 9.51 -10.00 -4.49
N THR A 26 8.87 -9.93 -5.65
CA THR A 26 7.42 -10.01 -5.78
C THR A 26 7.00 -11.32 -5.11
N PRO A 27 6.11 -11.31 -4.09
CA PRO A 27 5.66 -12.56 -3.49
C PRO A 27 4.99 -13.39 -4.58
N ALA A 28 5.52 -14.59 -4.81
CA ALA A 28 4.92 -15.59 -5.69
C ALA A 28 3.45 -15.79 -5.32
N SER A 29 2.59 -15.98 -6.33
CA SER A 29 1.17 -16.27 -6.12
C SER A 29 1.02 -17.58 -5.34
N SER A 30 0.79 -17.47 -4.03
CA SER A 30 0.42 -18.58 -3.17
C SER A 30 -1.01 -19.02 -3.53
N ASN A 31 -1.13 -20.17 -4.19
CA ASN A 31 -2.39 -20.90 -4.33
C ASN A 31 -2.68 -21.75 -3.08
N ASP A 32 -2.19 -21.34 -1.91
CA ASP A 32 -2.39 -22.06 -0.66
C ASP A 32 -3.84 -21.84 -0.19
N PRO A 33 -4.66 -22.89 0.00
CA PRO A 33 -6.02 -22.78 0.51
C PRO A 33 -6.12 -22.17 1.91
N SER A 34 -4.99 -22.10 2.65
CA SER A 34 -4.89 -21.51 3.97
C SER A 34 -4.45 -20.03 3.94
N ASP A 35 -4.12 -19.48 2.78
CA ASP A 35 -3.74 -18.07 2.62
C ASP A 35 -4.99 -17.16 2.56
N PRO A 36 -5.22 -16.31 3.58
CA PRO A 36 -6.33 -15.36 3.58
C PRO A 36 -6.20 -14.27 2.51
N HIS A 37 -5.08 -14.20 1.79
CA HIS A 37 -4.79 -13.25 0.72
C HIS A 37 -4.55 -13.91 -0.65
N SER A 38 -5.06 -15.13 -0.85
CA SER A 38 -5.03 -15.77 -2.17
C SER A 38 -5.66 -14.87 -3.26
N CYS A 39 -5.05 -14.84 -4.44
CA CYS A 39 -5.58 -14.13 -5.61
C CYS A 39 -6.71 -14.90 -6.33
N ASP A 40 -7.12 -16.06 -5.80
CA ASP A 40 -8.25 -16.84 -6.32
C ASP A 40 -9.50 -16.62 -5.44
N LEU A 41 -10.47 -15.85 -5.96
CA LEU A 41 -11.72 -15.54 -5.27
C LEU A 41 -12.57 -16.78 -4.94
N GLY A 42 -12.38 -17.88 -5.66
CA GLY A 42 -13.10 -19.13 -5.42
C GLY A 42 -12.61 -19.89 -4.18
N LEU A 43 -11.45 -19.51 -3.63
CA LEU A 43 -10.91 -20.05 -2.37
C LEU A 43 -11.28 -19.17 -1.16
N TRP A 44 -11.85 -17.99 -1.38
CA TRP A 44 -12.18 -17.07 -0.30
C TRP A 44 -13.34 -17.61 0.54
N PRO A 45 -13.29 -17.44 1.88
CA PRO A 45 -14.36 -17.88 2.76
C PRO A 45 -15.66 -17.13 2.46
N ASP A 46 -16.81 -17.76 2.74
CA ASP A 46 -18.11 -17.12 2.59
C ASP A 46 -18.29 -15.90 3.50
N ASN A 47 -17.71 -15.96 4.70
CA ASN A 47 -17.69 -14.86 5.65
C ASN A 47 -16.33 -14.16 5.62
N ILE A 48 -16.23 -13.11 4.82
CA ILE A 48 -15.00 -12.33 4.67
C ILE A 48 -14.79 -11.41 5.88
N SER A 49 -13.63 -11.50 6.51
CA SER A 49 -13.25 -10.65 7.65
C SER A 49 -13.06 -9.19 7.24
N ASN A 50 -13.19 -8.27 8.20
CA ASN A 50 -12.94 -6.85 7.94
C ASN A 50 -11.47 -6.58 7.54
N SER A 51 -10.51 -7.30 8.11
CA SER A 51 -9.10 -7.18 7.74
C SER A 51 -8.85 -7.57 6.28
N MET A 52 -9.48 -8.65 5.80
CA MET A 52 -9.39 -9.07 4.40
C MET A 52 -10.05 -8.05 3.46
N ARG A 53 -11.19 -7.47 3.87
CA ARG A 53 -11.85 -6.38 3.12
C ARG A 53 -10.97 -5.14 3.02
N GLU A 54 -10.30 -4.76 4.10
CA GLU A 54 -9.40 -3.59 4.11
C GLU A 54 -8.19 -3.80 3.22
N TYR A 55 -7.55 -4.97 3.32
CA TYR A 55 -6.41 -5.35 2.48
C TYR A 55 -6.77 -5.25 0.99
N TRP A 56 -7.84 -5.92 0.57
CA TRP A 56 -8.24 -5.96 -0.84
C TRP A 56 -8.88 -4.66 -1.34
N ALA A 57 -9.46 -3.85 -0.46
CA ALA A 57 -9.91 -2.51 -0.83
C ALA A 57 -8.74 -1.60 -1.23
N THR A 58 -7.57 -1.75 -0.59
CA THR A 58 -6.37 -0.97 -0.94
C THR A 58 -5.62 -1.56 -2.14
N LYS A 59 -5.50 -2.89 -2.23
CA LYS A 59 -4.81 -3.57 -3.33
C LYS A 59 -5.56 -3.52 -4.67
N GLY A 60 -6.89 -3.64 -4.63
CA GLY A 60 -7.72 -3.75 -5.82
C GLY A 60 -7.74 -5.16 -6.44
N SER A 61 -8.38 -5.27 -7.60
CA SER A 61 -8.69 -6.55 -8.25
C SER A 61 -7.72 -7.00 -9.35
N SER A 62 -6.69 -6.18 -9.66
CA SER A 62 -5.75 -6.46 -10.76
C SER A 62 -5.16 -7.85 -10.67
N ASP A 63 -4.68 -8.18 -9.47
CA ASP A 63 -3.93 -9.41 -9.19
C ASP A 63 -4.85 -10.65 -9.17
N CYS A 64 -6.16 -10.44 -9.03
CA CYS A 64 -7.16 -11.50 -8.92
C CYS A 64 -8.03 -11.67 -10.18
N SER A 65 -7.82 -10.84 -11.21
CA SER A 65 -8.70 -10.80 -12.39
C SER A 65 -8.67 -12.10 -13.20
N ASN A 66 -7.48 -12.70 -13.37
CA ASN A 66 -7.25 -13.91 -14.17
C ASN A 66 -7.91 -13.88 -15.56
N SER A 67 -8.05 -12.69 -16.16
CA SER A 67 -8.76 -12.48 -17.44
C SER A 67 -8.06 -13.11 -18.64
N ASP A 68 -6.76 -13.38 -18.51
CA ASP A 68 -5.91 -13.97 -19.55
C ASP A 68 -5.58 -15.45 -19.33
N ALA A 69 -6.18 -16.07 -18.31
CA ALA A 69 -5.98 -17.49 -17.99
C ALA A 69 -6.42 -18.43 -19.12
N ASP A 70 -5.94 -19.67 -19.07
CA ASP A 70 -6.46 -20.72 -19.94
C ASP A 70 -7.86 -21.17 -19.47
N PHE A 71 -8.84 -21.01 -20.34
CA PHE A 71 -10.24 -21.37 -20.09
C PHE A 71 -10.61 -22.76 -20.63
N SER A 72 -9.65 -23.52 -21.19
CA SER A 72 -9.89 -24.85 -21.75
C SER A 72 -10.60 -25.80 -20.78
N ALA A 73 -10.27 -25.72 -19.49
CA ALA A 73 -10.87 -26.51 -18.41
C ALA A 73 -12.35 -26.16 -18.12
N THR A 74 -12.83 -25.00 -18.57
CA THR A 74 -14.24 -24.57 -18.39
C THR A 74 -15.17 -25.15 -19.46
N SER A 75 -14.63 -25.90 -20.42
CA SER A 75 -15.35 -26.40 -21.59
C SER A 75 -16.37 -27.46 -21.22
N THR A 76 -17.65 -27.16 -21.41
CA THR A 76 -18.77 -28.08 -21.22
C THR A 76 -19.48 -28.36 -22.54
N LEU A 77 -19.83 -29.63 -22.76
CA LEU A 77 -20.69 -30.08 -23.87
C LEU A 77 -21.94 -30.70 -23.25
N LEU A 78 -23.06 -29.98 -23.31
CA LEU A 78 -24.34 -30.47 -22.81
C LEU A 78 -25.06 -31.29 -23.89
N GLU A 79 -25.90 -32.22 -23.44
CA GLU A 79 -26.66 -33.11 -24.31
C GLU A 79 -27.56 -32.30 -25.26
N GLY A 80 -27.33 -32.42 -26.58
CA GLY A 80 -28.03 -31.66 -27.61
C GLY A 80 -27.33 -30.39 -28.10
N ASP A 81 -26.20 -29.98 -27.51
CA ASP A 81 -25.42 -28.84 -28.03
C ASP A 81 -24.53 -29.24 -29.22
N LYS A 82 -24.54 -28.41 -30.27
CA LYS A 82 -23.64 -28.57 -31.44
C LYS A 82 -22.21 -28.10 -31.19
N TYR A 83 -22.00 -27.27 -30.16
CA TYR A 83 -20.73 -26.61 -29.88
C TYR A 83 -20.43 -26.65 -28.39
N LYS A 84 -19.15 -26.80 -28.05
CA LYS A 84 -18.66 -26.67 -26.68
C LYS A 84 -18.84 -25.22 -26.19
N ARG A 85 -19.27 -25.06 -24.94
CA ARG A 85 -19.41 -23.76 -24.28
C ARG A 85 -18.31 -23.62 -23.25
N GLN A 86 -17.67 -22.45 -23.17
CA GLN A 86 -16.58 -22.19 -22.25
C GLN A 86 -16.52 -20.70 -21.90
N CYS A 87 -15.78 -20.37 -20.85
CA CYS A 87 -15.44 -18.98 -20.55
C CYS A 87 -14.64 -18.37 -21.71
N GLN A 88 -14.87 -17.09 -22.00
CA GLN A 88 -14.23 -16.38 -23.11
C GLN A 88 -13.63 -15.06 -22.64
N LYS A 89 -12.49 -14.68 -23.21
CA LYS A 89 -11.84 -13.38 -22.95
C LYS A 89 -12.77 -12.18 -23.20
N SER A 90 -13.65 -12.29 -24.19
CA SER A 90 -14.66 -11.26 -24.51
C SER A 90 -15.64 -10.98 -23.36
N MET A 91 -15.81 -11.90 -22.39
CA MET A 91 -16.66 -11.68 -21.23
C MET A 91 -16.09 -10.64 -20.26
N PHE A 92 -14.78 -10.40 -20.30
CA PHE A 92 -14.09 -9.41 -19.47
C PHE A 92 -14.11 -8.02 -20.07
N THR A 93 -14.59 -7.83 -21.30
CA THR A 93 -14.66 -6.51 -21.95
C THR A 93 -16.09 -6.06 -22.22
N TYR A 94 -16.38 -4.80 -21.93
CA TYR A 94 -17.62 -4.13 -22.28
C TYR A 94 -17.38 -3.23 -23.48
N THR A 95 -18.18 -3.39 -24.54
CA THR A 95 -18.16 -2.48 -25.69
C THR A 95 -19.25 -1.43 -25.52
N HIS A 96 -18.85 -0.16 -25.47
CA HIS A 96 -19.77 0.95 -25.37
C HIS A 96 -20.62 1.05 -26.65
N GLN A 97 -21.94 1.14 -26.50
CA GLN A 97 -22.87 0.99 -27.63
C GLN A 97 -22.74 2.12 -28.67
N LEU A 98 -22.43 3.33 -28.22
CA LEU A 98 -22.33 4.54 -29.04
C LEU A 98 -20.92 4.76 -29.60
N THR A 99 -19.89 4.72 -28.73
CA THR A 99 -18.51 5.02 -29.12
C THR A 99 -17.79 3.81 -29.73
N LYS A 100 -18.33 2.59 -29.56
CA LYS A 100 -17.71 1.32 -29.94
C LYS A 100 -16.37 1.03 -29.25
N GLU A 101 -15.99 1.84 -28.27
CA GLU A 101 -14.81 1.63 -27.45
C GLU A 101 -14.98 0.41 -26.54
N GLN A 102 -13.89 -0.31 -26.32
CA GLN A 102 -13.86 -1.45 -25.42
C GLN A 102 -13.24 -1.05 -24.09
N HIS A 103 -13.91 -1.40 -23.00
CA HIS A 103 -13.46 -1.16 -21.63
C HIS A 103 -13.33 -2.49 -20.90
N LEU A 104 -12.25 -2.65 -20.13
CA LEU A 104 -12.06 -3.82 -19.28
C LEU A 104 -12.99 -3.75 -18.06
N ARG A 105 -13.67 -4.85 -17.75
CA ARG A 105 -14.42 -5.05 -16.52
C ARG A 105 -13.45 -5.40 -15.40
N THR A 106 -12.89 -4.37 -14.75
CA THR A 106 -11.94 -4.54 -13.65
C THR A 106 -12.53 -5.30 -12.44
N TRP A 107 -13.86 -5.33 -12.31
CA TRP A 107 -14.55 -6.02 -11.21
C TRP A 107 -14.79 -7.52 -11.46
N LEU A 108 -14.59 -8.02 -12.69
CA LEU A 108 -14.89 -9.41 -13.06
C LEU A 108 -13.61 -10.25 -12.97
N CYS A 109 -13.65 -11.30 -12.15
CA CYS A 109 -12.51 -12.16 -11.88
C CYS A 109 -12.84 -13.61 -12.22
N TYR A 110 -11.89 -14.33 -12.80
CA TYR A 110 -11.95 -15.77 -12.97
C TYR A 110 -11.25 -16.48 -11.82
N SER A 111 -11.88 -17.56 -11.32
CA SER A 111 -11.28 -18.49 -10.38
C SER A 111 -10.78 -19.73 -11.13
N PRO A 112 -9.47 -19.95 -11.24
CA PRO A 112 -8.92 -21.18 -11.82
C PRO A 112 -9.31 -22.43 -11.01
N SER A 113 -9.43 -22.33 -9.69
CA SER A 113 -9.74 -23.49 -8.83
C SER A 113 -11.20 -23.93 -8.91
N GLN A 114 -12.13 -22.99 -9.04
CA GLN A 114 -13.57 -23.27 -9.12
C GLN A 114 -14.12 -23.27 -10.56
N HIS A 115 -13.29 -22.90 -11.54
CA HIS A 115 -13.70 -22.74 -12.94
C HIS A 115 -14.92 -21.83 -13.11
N ALA A 116 -15.00 -20.75 -12.34
CA ALA A 116 -16.18 -19.88 -12.24
C ALA A 116 -15.82 -18.39 -12.27
N LEU A 117 -16.77 -17.56 -12.70
CA LEU A 117 -16.63 -16.09 -12.67
C LEU A 117 -17.21 -15.50 -11.39
N TYR A 118 -16.46 -14.59 -10.78
CA TYR A 118 -16.84 -13.86 -9.59
C TYR A 118 -16.77 -12.35 -9.83
N CYS A 119 -17.58 -11.60 -9.08
CA CYS A 119 -17.44 -10.16 -9.00
C CYS A 119 -16.66 -9.82 -7.73
N PHE A 120 -15.49 -9.21 -7.89
CA PHE A 120 -14.60 -8.81 -6.79
C PHE A 120 -15.30 -7.93 -5.76
N ALA A 121 -15.92 -6.83 -6.21
CA ALA A 121 -16.61 -5.91 -5.32
C ALA A 121 -17.78 -6.58 -4.59
N CYS A 122 -18.58 -7.37 -5.32
CA CYS A 122 -19.73 -8.04 -4.72
C CYS A 122 -19.32 -9.10 -3.71
N LYS A 123 -18.29 -9.90 -4.00
CA LYS A 123 -17.72 -10.91 -3.09
C LYS A 123 -17.28 -10.27 -1.78
N LEU A 124 -16.61 -9.11 -1.82
CA LEU A 124 -16.13 -8.40 -0.64
C LEU A 124 -17.23 -7.69 0.16
N MET A 125 -18.12 -6.98 -0.53
CA MET A 125 -18.95 -5.94 0.10
C MET A 125 -20.42 -6.33 0.29
N THR A 126 -20.89 -7.37 -0.40
CA THR A 126 -22.32 -7.73 -0.44
C THR A 126 -22.55 -9.23 -0.45
N ASP A 127 -23.79 -9.66 -0.18
CA ASP A 127 -24.16 -11.08 -0.19
C ASP A 127 -24.81 -11.51 -1.52
N VAL A 128 -24.34 -11.02 -2.66
CA VAL A 128 -24.90 -11.43 -3.97
C VAL A 128 -24.61 -12.91 -4.20
N PHE A 129 -25.64 -13.72 -4.38
CA PHE A 129 -25.50 -15.18 -4.44
C PHE A 129 -24.64 -15.67 -5.63
N VAL A 130 -24.99 -15.32 -6.87
CA VAL A 130 -24.32 -15.89 -8.07
C VAL A 130 -22.88 -15.40 -8.21
N PHE A 131 -22.65 -14.09 -8.38
CA PHE A 131 -21.31 -13.55 -8.60
C PHE A 131 -20.51 -13.31 -7.29
N GLY A 132 -21.14 -13.42 -6.12
CA GLY A 132 -20.50 -13.17 -4.83
C GLY A 132 -20.40 -14.39 -3.92
N LYS A 133 -21.12 -15.50 -4.14
CA LYS A 133 -20.96 -16.72 -3.31
C LYS A 133 -20.63 -17.93 -4.15
N GLN A 134 -21.49 -18.27 -5.10
CA GLN A 134 -21.42 -19.51 -5.87
C GLN A 134 -20.43 -19.48 -7.05
N GLY A 135 -20.26 -18.32 -7.67
CA GLY A 135 -19.59 -18.18 -8.96
C GLY A 135 -20.53 -18.48 -10.14
N CYS A 136 -20.30 -17.79 -11.26
CA CYS A 136 -21.05 -17.99 -12.49
C CYS A 136 -20.33 -18.98 -13.40
N THR A 137 -20.99 -20.10 -13.72
CA THR A 137 -20.52 -21.17 -14.61
C THR A 137 -21.46 -21.44 -15.78
N ASP A 138 -22.61 -20.76 -15.84
CA ASP A 138 -23.58 -20.89 -16.93
C ASP A 138 -23.10 -20.11 -18.17
N TRP A 139 -22.15 -20.70 -18.90
CA TRP A 139 -21.53 -20.10 -20.08
C TRP A 139 -22.52 -19.76 -21.19
N LYS A 140 -23.68 -20.44 -21.24
CA LYS A 140 -24.73 -20.16 -22.22
C LYS A 140 -25.37 -18.79 -22.00
N HIS A 141 -25.58 -18.41 -20.74
CA HIS A 141 -26.22 -17.14 -20.39
C HIS A 141 -25.27 -16.13 -19.74
N ALA A 142 -23.98 -16.47 -19.60
CA ALA A 142 -22.96 -15.66 -18.91
C ALA A 142 -22.97 -14.21 -19.36
N SER A 143 -22.89 -13.92 -20.66
CA SER A 143 -22.88 -12.54 -21.18
C SER A 143 -24.10 -11.72 -20.77
N GLN A 144 -25.29 -12.33 -20.78
CA GLN A 144 -26.53 -11.70 -20.34
C GLN A 144 -26.55 -11.50 -18.82
N GLN A 145 -26.11 -12.50 -18.06
CA GLN A 145 -26.03 -12.44 -16.60
C GLN A 145 -25.03 -11.39 -16.11
N ILE A 146 -23.84 -11.32 -16.70
CA ILE A 146 -22.80 -10.31 -16.44
C ILE A 146 -23.37 -8.92 -16.70
N SER A 147 -23.99 -8.73 -17.88
CA SER A 147 -24.57 -7.43 -18.26
C SER A 147 -25.73 -7.02 -17.35
N ARG A 148 -26.53 -7.97 -16.87
CA ARG A 148 -27.62 -7.71 -15.90
C ARG A 148 -27.06 -7.40 -14.51
N HIS A 149 -26.03 -8.12 -14.09
CA HIS A 149 -25.35 -7.91 -12.81
C HIS A 149 -24.71 -6.52 -12.74
N GLU A 150 -24.00 -6.12 -13.80
CA GLU A 150 -23.34 -4.82 -13.93
C GLU A 150 -24.32 -3.64 -13.75
N ARG A 151 -25.57 -3.80 -14.21
CA ARG A 151 -26.63 -2.78 -14.07
C ARG A 151 -27.42 -2.87 -12.77
N SER A 152 -27.19 -3.90 -11.95
CA SER A 152 -27.94 -4.09 -10.71
C SER A 152 -27.59 -3.04 -9.66
N SER A 153 -28.55 -2.72 -8.78
CA SER A 153 -28.32 -1.83 -7.63
C SER A 153 -27.25 -2.38 -6.69
N ASN A 154 -27.26 -3.69 -6.45
CA ASN A 154 -26.36 -4.35 -5.51
C ASN A 154 -24.90 -4.23 -5.98
N HIS A 155 -24.64 -4.47 -7.27
CA HIS A 155 -23.31 -4.29 -7.85
C HIS A 155 -22.84 -2.84 -7.73
N ARG A 156 -23.68 -1.86 -8.10
CA ARG A 156 -23.32 -0.44 -7.98
C ARG A 156 -23.02 -0.04 -6.54
N GLN A 157 -23.82 -0.53 -5.58
CA GLN A 157 -23.58 -0.27 -4.16
C GLN A 157 -22.28 -0.91 -3.68
N ALA A 158 -21.99 -2.15 -4.09
CA ALA A 158 -20.74 -2.83 -3.77
C ALA A 158 -19.52 -2.06 -4.30
N MET A 159 -19.60 -1.57 -5.54
CA MET A 159 -18.54 -0.76 -6.16
C MET A 159 -18.31 0.55 -5.40
N VAL A 160 -19.40 1.26 -5.02
CA VAL A 160 -19.28 2.50 -4.22
C VAL A 160 -18.65 2.22 -2.86
N GLN A 161 -19.08 1.15 -2.16
CA GLN A 161 -18.51 0.78 -0.86
C GLN A 161 -17.03 0.40 -0.96
N LEU A 162 -16.64 -0.32 -2.02
CA LEU A 162 -15.25 -0.66 -2.28
C LEU A 162 -14.41 0.61 -2.51
N LEU A 163 -14.89 1.53 -3.35
CA LEU A 163 -14.20 2.79 -3.63
C LEU A 163 -14.06 3.67 -2.38
N GLN A 164 -15.12 3.81 -1.59
CA GLN A 164 -15.10 4.55 -0.32
C GLN A 164 -14.11 3.95 0.68
N ARG A 165 -14.01 2.61 0.74
CA ARG A 165 -13.02 1.93 1.58
C ARG A 165 -11.61 2.06 1.03
N SER A 166 -11.43 2.09 -0.29
CA SER A 166 -10.11 2.25 -0.91
C SER A 166 -9.52 3.65 -0.68
N ASP A 167 -10.38 4.67 -0.60
CA ASP A 167 -9.96 6.04 -0.37
C ASP A 167 -9.73 6.32 1.11
N ALA A 168 -8.46 6.41 1.52
CA ALA A 168 -8.06 6.74 2.88
C ALA A 168 -8.59 8.11 3.35
N ASN A 169 -8.93 9.03 2.43
CA ASN A 169 -9.42 10.37 2.78
C ASN A 169 -10.94 10.42 3.00
N SER A 170 -11.68 9.43 2.52
CA SER A 170 -13.15 9.36 2.63
C SER A 170 -13.63 8.48 3.78
N ARG A 171 -12.71 7.91 4.57
CA ARG A 171 -13.07 7.09 5.74
C ARG A 171 -13.43 7.97 6.94
N VAL A 172 -14.29 7.44 7.82
CA VAL A 172 -14.70 8.16 9.06
C VAL A 172 -13.50 8.46 9.96
N ASP A 173 -12.50 7.57 9.96
CA ASP A 173 -11.26 7.70 10.73
C ASP A 173 -10.16 8.50 10.01
N ALA A 174 -10.41 9.05 8.81
CA ALA A 174 -9.40 9.74 8.01
C ALA A 174 -8.70 10.87 8.79
N GLU A 175 -9.47 11.70 9.50
CA GLU A 175 -8.92 12.81 10.30
C GLU A 175 -8.11 12.30 11.50
N LEU A 176 -8.53 11.22 12.14
CA LEU A 176 -7.80 10.61 13.26
C LEU A 176 -6.46 10.02 12.80
N VAL A 177 -6.48 9.32 11.66
CA VAL A 177 -5.26 8.77 11.03
C VAL A 177 -4.29 9.89 10.66
N LYS A 178 -4.81 11.00 10.10
CA LYS A 178 -4.02 12.17 9.76
C LYS A 178 -3.38 12.82 11.01
N GLN A 179 -4.16 13.06 12.06
CA GLN A 179 -3.66 13.61 13.32
C GLN A 179 -2.56 12.72 13.92
N THR A 180 -2.81 11.41 14.01
CA THR A 180 -1.84 10.43 14.51
C THR A 180 -0.54 10.47 13.70
N LYS A 181 -0.64 10.55 12.37
CA LYS A 181 0.53 10.65 11.49
C LYS A 181 1.31 11.95 11.74
N THR A 182 0.63 13.08 11.82
CA THR A 182 1.27 14.38 12.08
C THR A 182 1.95 14.42 13.44
N GLU A 183 1.33 13.87 14.50
CA GLU A 183 1.96 13.75 15.82
C GLU A 183 3.18 12.83 15.80
N ARG A 184 3.07 11.69 15.10
CA ARG A 184 4.21 10.78 14.93
C ARG A 184 5.37 11.47 14.24
N GLU A 185 5.11 12.13 13.11
CA GLU A 185 6.14 12.86 12.35
C GLU A 185 6.78 13.95 13.21
N TYR A 186 5.97 14.71 13.96
CA TYR A 186 6.44 15.70 14.93
C TYR A 186 7.43 15.08 15.94
N TRP A 187 7.04 14.00 16.62
CA TRP A 187 7.89 13.39 17.65
C TRP A 187 9.12 12.67 17.06
N CYS A 188 9.00 12.05 15.88
CA CYS A 188 10.15 11.49 15.17
C CYS A 188 11.19 12.58 14.88
N SER A 189 10.78 13.74 14.35
CA SER A 189 11.70 14.85 14.08
C SER A 189 12.32 15.47 15.34
N VAL A 190 11.62 15.44 16.49
CA VAL A 190 12.21 15.81 17.79
C VAL A 190 13.28 14.80 18.22
N LEU A 191 12.97 13.51 18.12
CA LEU A 191 13.88 12.43 18.52
C LEU A 191 15.13 12.38 17.65
N GLU A 192 15.00 12.57 16.35
CA GLU A 192 16.14 12.67 15.43
C GLU A 192 17.11 13.77 15.87
N GLN A 193 16.61 14.98 16.15
CA GLN A 193 17.45 16.08 16.63
C GLN A 193 18.09 15.78 17.99
N ALA A 194 17.39 15.07 18.88
CA ALA A 194 17.93 14.66 20.17
C ALA A 194 19.11 13.70 20.00
N VAL A 195 18.94 12.68 19.15
CA VAL A 195 19.97 11.69 18.86
C VAL A 195 21.19 12.34 18.20
N GLU A 196 20.98 13.20 17.19
CA GLU A 196 22.08 13.92 16.53
C GLU A 196 22.88 14.79 17.51
N THR A 197 22.20 15.48 18.41
CA THR A 197 22.87 16.26 19.47
C THR A 197 23.67 15.35 20.41
N ILE A 198 23.12 14.19 20.77
CA ILE A 198 23.79 13.23 21.64
C ILE A 198 25.06 12.66 20.98
N CYS A 199 24.95 12.24 19.71
CA CYS A 199 26.08 11.75 18.94
C CYS A 199 27.17 12.83 18.81
N LEU A 200 26.80 14.06 18.44
CA LEU A 200 27.73 15.19 18.32
C LEU A 200 28.57 15.41 19.58
N LEU A 201 27.91 15.42 20.75
CA LEU A 201 28.56 15.64 22.03
C LEU A 201 29.40 14.43 22.46
N GLY A 202 28.89 13.22 22.24
CA GLY A 202 29.59 11.97 22.55
C GLY A 202 30.88 11.81 21.76
N GLU A 203 30.83 12.04 20.44
CA GLU A 203 31.99 11.97 19.54
C GLU A 203 33.09 12.97 19.92
N ARG A 204 32.71 14.12 20.48
CA ARG A 204 33.64 15.20 20.87
C ARG A 204 34.05 15.13 22.34
N GLY A 205 33.53 14.18 23.11
CA GLY A 205 33.79 14.07 24.55
C GLY A 205 33.29 15.28 25.35
N LEU A 206 32.23 15.96 24.87
CA LEU A 206 31.67 17.14 25.52
C LEU A 206 30.68 16.73 26.61
N ALA A 207 30.73 17.41 27.75
CA ALA A 207 29.76 17.22 28.82
C ALA A 207 28.36 17.61 28.34
N PHE A 208 27.36 16.76 28.57
CA PHE A 208 25.99 17.00 28.15
C PHE A 208 25.28 18.05 29.01
N ARG A 209 25.57 18.01 30.31
CA ARG A 209 24.90 18.74 31.38
C ARG A 209 25.75 19.89 31.91
N GLY A 210 25.07 20.90 32.45
CA GLY A 210 25.68 22.09 33.06
C GLY A 210 25.46 22.12 34.56
N SER A 211 25.49 23.33 35.14
CA SER A 211 25.11 23.52 36.55
C SER A 211 23.59 23.54 36.77
N ASP A 212 22.81 23.72 35.69
CA ASP A 212 21.37 23.56 35.67
C ASP A 212 20.89 22.94 34.35
N GLU A 213 19.60 22.63 34.28
CA GLU A 213 18.92 22.08 33.10
C GLU A 213 17.78 23.01 32.64
N VAL A 214 18.02 24.32 32.73
CA VAL A 214 17.02 25.33 32.39
C VAL A 214 17.33 25.91 31.01
N VAL A 215 16.37 25.79 30.10
CA VAL A 215 16.47 26.44 28.78
C VAL A 215 16.49 27.97 28.96
N GLY A 216 17.47 28.63 28.36
CA GLY A 216 17.78 30.05 28.45
C GLY A 216 18.83 30.41 29.50
N SER A 217 19.27 29.46 30.35
CA SER A 217 20.31 29.70 31.35
C SER A 217 21.70 29.64 30.74
N ALA A 218 22.54 30.64 31.04
CA ALA A 218 23.96 30.60 30.67
C ALA A 218 24.75 29.49 31.39
N LYS A 219 24.14 28.83 32.39
CA LYS A 219 24.75 27.73 33.16
C LYS A 219 24.22 26.36 32.74
N ASN A 220 23.38 26.29 31.72
CA ASN A 220 22.90 25.01 31.21
C ASN A 220 24.01 24.23 30.49
N GLY A 221 23.75 22.95 30.21
CA GLY A 221 24.70 22.06 29.57
C GLY A 221 24.81 22.24 28.05
N ASN A 222 25.85 21.67 27.45
CA ASN A 222 26.06 21.73 26.00
C ASN A 222 24.88 21.16 25.21
N TYR A 223 24.13 20.20 25.77
CA TYR A 223 22.93 19.68 25.10
C TYR A 223 21.88 20.76 24.88
N LEU A 224 21.48 21.47 25.95
CA LEU A 224 20.51 22.57 25.84
C LEU A 224 21.08 23.75 25.06
N GLY A 225 22.36 24.05 25.22
CA GLY A 225 23.03 25.10 24.43
C GLY A 225 23.01 24.84 22.92
N VAL A 226 23.20 23.58 22.47
CA VAL A 226 23.05 23.21 21.05
C VAL A 226 21.61 23.36 20.59
N TRP A 227 20.65 22.89 21.38
CA TRP A 227 19.22 23.04 21.05
C TRP A 227 18.80 24.51 20.92
N GLU A 228 19.27 25.37 21.83
CA GLU A 228 19.05 26.81 21.76
C GLU A 228 19.69 27.45 20.52
N LEU A 229 20.91 27.02 20.17
CA LEU A 229 21.59 27.49 18.98
C LEU A 229 20.84 27.11 17.71
N VAL A 230 20.43 25.84 17.57
CA VAL A 230 19.68 25.35 16.41
C VAL A 230 18.31 26.03 16.33
N ALA A 231 17.65 26.25 17.47
CA ALA A 231 16.36 26.91 17.51
C ALA A 231 16.42 28.34 16.95
N LYS A 232 17.54 29.07 17.08
CA LYS A 232 17.67 30.41 16.45
C LYS A 232 17.41 30.40 14.94
N PHE A 233 17.62 29.26 14.27
CA PHE A 233 17.48 29.11 12.82
C PHE A 233 16.40 28.09 12.41
N ASN A 234 15.74 27.44 13.37
CA ASN A 234 14.76 26.38 13.11
C ASN A 234 13.41 26.68 13.80
N PRO A 235 12.40 27.19 13.06
CA PRO A 235 11.09 27.51 13.60
C PRO A 235 10.38 26.33 14.29
N PHE A 236 10.58 25.11 13.79
CA PHE A 236 10.03 23.90 14.41
C PHE A 236 10.58 23.71 15.82
N LEU A 237 11.90 23.84 15.98
CA LEU A 237 12.55 23.65 17.26
C LEU A 237 12.24 24.80 18.25
N VAL A 238 12.14 26.04 17.77
CA VAL A 238 11.66 27.18 18.59
C VAL A 238 10.30 26.87 19.19
N GLN A 239 9.36 26.40 18.35
CA GLN A 239 8.02 26.11 18.79
C GLN A 239 7.99 24.92 19.76
N HIS A 240 8.76 23.86 19.50
CA HIS A 240 8.89 22.73 20.41
C HIS A 240 9.41 23.17 21.78
N ILE A 241 10.52 23.91 21.82
CA ILE A 241 11.11 24.43 23.05
C ILE A 241 10.10 25.31 23.80
N LYS A 242 9.44 26.24 23.10
CA LYS A 242 8.43 27.12 23.72
C LYS A 242 7.28 26.34 24.35
N LEU A 243 6.85 25.24 23.72
CA LEU A 243 5.73 24.43 24.18
C LEU A 243 6.10 23.43 25.26
N HIS A 244 7.33 22.93 25.30
CA HIS A 244 7.69 21.76 26.14
C HIS A 244 8.84 22.01 27.12
N ALA A 245 9.71 23.00 26.88
CA ALA A 245 10.83 23.26 27.76
C ALA A 245 10.38 23.79 29.13
N ASN A 246 11.17 23.47 30.15
CA ASN A 246 11.00 23.95 31.53
C ASN A 246 9.63 23.59 32.17
N LYS A 247 8.85 22.66 31.58
CA LYS A 247 7.59 22.17 32.16
C LYS A 247 7.85 21.12 33.23
N GLY A 248 7.70 21.51 34.49
CA GLY A 248 7.72 20.62 35.65
C GLY A 248 9.11 20.37 36.23
N THR A 249 9.60 21.28 37.07
CA THR A 249 10.66 20.97 38.03
C THR A 249 10.01 20.42 39.30
N GLY A 250 10.14 19.11 39.55
CA GLY A 250 9.65 18.50 40.78
C GLY A 250 10.41 19.02 42.01
N SER A 251 9.90 20.05 42.68
CA SER A 251 10.34 20.42 44.03
C SER A 251 9.61 19.55 45.04
N HIS A 252 10.11 18.33 45.29
CA HIS A 252 9.87 17.67 46.57
C HIS A 252 10.90 18.22 47.57
N ILE A 253 10.57 19.35 48.20
CA ILE A 253 11.24 19.77 49.43
C ILE A 253 10.64 18.89 50.53
N VAL A 254 11.37 17.85 50.94
CA VAL A 254 11.09 17.16 52.20
C VAL A 254 11.66 18.06 53.30
N SER A 255 10.80 18.84 53.93
CA SER A 255 11.10 19.51 55.19
C SER A 255 11.24 18.42 56.26
N VAL A 256 12.44 18.30 56.82
CA VAL A 256 12.72 17.46 58.01
C VAL A 256 12.07 18.06 59.25
#